data_AF-A0A8I1MRB6-F1
#
_entry.id   AF-A0A8I1MRB6-F1
#
_cell.length_a   1.000
_cell.length_b   1.000
_cell.length_c   1.000
_cell.angle_alpha   90.00
_cell.angle_beta   90.00
_cell.angle_gamma   90.00
#
_symmetry.space_group_name_H-M   'P 1'
#
loop_
_entity.id
_entity.type
_entity.pdbx_description
1 polymer ?
#
loop_
_entity_poly.entity_id
_entity_poly.type
_entity_poly.pdbx_seq_one_letter_code
_entity_poly.pdbx_strand_id
1 'polypeptide(L)'
;MSAAVAWCAVVVCLLPACASRSPFQKGYERGASDTVKRQYWILQDMQKREDGNRSKPRLSLYRIPVMPDPEATVKTVPYEITVPVIQ
;
A
#
# COMPACT_ATOMS: atom_id res chain seq x y z
N MET A 1 11.70 36.07 -64.63
CA MET A 1 11.13 35.14 -63.63
C MET A 1 12.20 34.78 -62.61
N SER A 2 12.31 35.49 -61.48
CA SER A 2 13.06 35.03 -60.28
C SER A 2 13.06 36.12 -59.21
N ALA A 3 11.97 36.23 -58.46
CA ALA A 3 11.91 37.03 -57.24
C ALA A 3 10.99 36.39 -56.19
N ALA A 4 10.01 35.58 -56.65
CA ALA A 4 9.03 34.93 -55.78
C ALA A 4 9.58 33.75 -54.95
N VAL A 5 10.74 33.17 -55.31
CA VAL A 5 11.26 31.96 -54.65
C VAL A 5 12.06 32.28 -53.39
N ALA A 6 12.66 33.48 -53.29
CA ALA A 6 13.55 33.83 -52.19
C ALA A 6 12.82 34.19 -50.88
N TRP A 7 11.53 34.53 -50.95
CA TRP A 7 10.77 34.99 -49.79
C TRP A 7 10.06 33.85 -49.03
N CYS A 8 9.86 32.70 -49.67
CA CYS A 8 9.30 31.52 -49.00
C CYS A 8 10.29 30.85 -48.03
N ALA A 9 11.60 31.03 -48.22
CA ALA A 9 12.61 30.40 -47.37
C ALA A 9 12.72 31.04 -45.97
N VAL A 10 12.36 32.32 -45.82
CA VAL A 10 12.50 33.04 -44.54
C VAL A 10 11.33 32.75 -43.59
N VAL A 11 10.14 32.46 -44.12
CA VAL A 11 8.94 32.17 -43.31
C VAL A 11 8.97 30.76 -42.69
N VAL A 12 9.67 29.81 -43.32
CA VAL A 12 9.79 28.44 -42.81
C VAL A 12 10.68 28.35 -41.55
N CYS A 13 11.54 29.34 -41.31
CA CYS A 13 12.41 29.38 -40.12
C CYS A 13 11.75 29.94 -38.86
N LEU A 14 10.49 30.41 -38.93
CA LEU A 14 9.76 31.02 -37.80
C LEU A 14 8.62 30.16 -37.25
N LEU A 15 8.36 29.00 -37.85
CA LEU A 15 7.55 27.99 -37.19
C LEU A 15 8.44 27.35 -36.12
N PRO A 16 8.09 27.39 -34.83
CA PRO A 16 8.80 26.62 -33.84
C PRO A 16 8.63 25.18 -34.27
N ALA A 17 9.67 24.63 -34.91
CA ALA A 17 9.76 23.23 -35.31
C ALA A 17 9.23 22.44 -34.12
N CYS A 18 8.14 21.71 -34.33
CA CYS A 18 7.42 20.94 -33.34
C CYS A 18 8.40 20.40 -32.31
N ALA A 19 8.55 21.10 -31.17
CA ALA A 19 9.28 20.59 -30.03
C ALA A 19 8.49 19.35 -29.68
N SER A 20 9.03 18.20 -30.08
CA SER A 20 8.29 16.96 -30.14
C SER A 20 7.62 16.78 -28.78
N ARG A 21 6.34 16.44 -28.76
CA ARG A 21 5.63 16.25 -27.49
C ARG A 21 6.25 15.10 -26.67
N SER A 22 7.03 14.24 -27.34
CA SER A 22 7.59 13.00 -26.80
C SER A 22 8.64 13.13 -25.68
N PRO A 23 9.61 14.07 -25.66
CA PRO A 23 10.56 14.20 -24.56
C PRO A 23 9.90 14.77 -23.32
N PHE A 24 8.97 15.72 -23.50
CA PHE A 24 8.18 16.29 -22.41
C PHE A 24 7.24 15.25 -21.82
N GLN A 25 6.54 14.51 -22.67
CA GLN A 25 5.64 13.43 -22.24
C GLN A 25 6.39 12.29 -21.56
N LYS A 26 7.58 11.92 -22.06
CA LYS A 26 8.47 10.95 -21.41
C LYS A 26 8.98 11.44 -20.05
N GLY A 27 9.24 12.74 -19.91
CA GLY A 27 9.57 13.36 -18.61
C GLY A 27 8.39 13.35 -17.65
N TYR A 28 7.20 13.68 -18.14
CA TYR A 28 5.95 13.65 -17.38
C TYR A 28 5.60 12.24 -16.90
N GLU A 29 5.72 11.22 -17.76
CA GLU A 29 5.52 9.82 -17.41
C GLU A 29 6.50 9.32 -16.36
N ARG A 30 7.79 9.72 -16.47
CA ARG A 30 8.80 9.42 -15.44
C ARG A 30 8.48 10.08 -14.10
N GLY A 31 8.03 11.34 -14.11
CA GLY A 31 7.61 12.05 -12.91
C GLY A 31 6.34 11.45 -12.29
N ALA A 32 5.35 11.09 -13.12
CA ALA A 32 4.11 10.46 -12.68
C ALA A 32 4.35 9.09 -12.03
N SER A 33 5.29 8.30 -12.57
CA SER A 33 5.68 7.03 -11.94
C SER A 33 6.30 7.25 -10.54
N ASP A 34 7.11 8.30 -10.38
CA ASP A 34 7.75 8.60 -9.11
C ASP A 34 6.76 9.14 -8.07
N THR A 35 5.79 9.96 -8.49
CA THR A 35 4.72 10.45 -7.60
C THR A 35 3.80 9.32 -7.14
N VAL A 36 3.39 8.41 -8.03
CA VAL A 36 2.57 7.23 -7.67
C VAL A 36 3.32 6.33 -6.69
N LYS A 37 4.60 6.07 -6.93
CA LYS A 37 5.43 5.26 -6.03
C LYS A 37 5.56 5.93 -4.65
N ARG A 38 5.77 7.25 -4.62
CA ARG A 38 5.84 8.01 -3.37
C ARG A 38 4.52 7.94 -2.60
N GLN A 39 3.38 8.11 -3.28
CA GLN A 39 2.06 7.97 -2.68
C GLN A 39 1.85 6.56 -2.11
N TYR A 40 2.23 5.53 -2.86
CA TYR A 40 2.18 4.14 -2.40
C TYR A 40 2.98 3.93 -1.11
N TRP A 41 4.23 4.40 -1.07
CA TRP A 41 5.08 4.22 0.12
C TRP A 41 4.56 4.99 1.34
N ILE A 42 3.97 6.19 1.13
CA ILE A 42 3.33 6.94 2.20
C ILE A 42 2.15 6.16 2.77
N LEU A 43 1.25 5.66 1.92
CA LEU A 43 0.09 4.87 2.36
C LEU A 43 0.51 3.60 3.09
N GLN A 44 1.53 2.91 2.57
CA GLN A 44 2.05 1.70 3.20
C GLN A 44 2.70 1.98 4.56
N ASP A 45 3.47 3.07 4.69
CA ASP A 45 4.06 3.49 5.96
C ASP A 45 2.99 3.88 6.98
N MET A 46 1.97 4.63 6.55
CA MET A 46 0.81 4.94 7.39
C MET A 46 0.10 3.67 7.87
N GLN A 47 -0.17 2.71 6.99
CA GLN A 47 -0.79 1.44 7.35
C GLN A 47 0.08 0.64 8.34
N LYS A 48 1.40 0.57 8.12
CA LYS A 48 2.33 -0.11 9.04
C LYS A 48 2.34 0.53 10.43
N ARG A 49 2.25 1.86 10.50
CA ARG A 49 2.18 2.59 11.79
C ARG A 49 0.84 2.36 12.48
N GLU A 50 -0.25 2.33 11.74
CA GLU A 50 -1.57 1.97 12.29
C GLU A 50 -1.60 0.52 12.79
N ASP A 51 -1.06 -0.43 12.04
CA ASP A 51 -0.97 -1.85 12.43
C ASP A 51 -0.01 -2.08 13.59
N GLY A 52 1.06 -1.27 13.70
CA GLY A 52 1.99 -1.30 14.83
C GLY A 52 1.40 -0.67 16.11
N ASN A 53 0.50 0.31 15.98
CA ASN A 53 -0.16 0.99 17.10
C ASN A 53 -1.48 0.30 17.51
N ARG A 54 -2.11 -0.47 16.62
CA ARG A 54 -3.13 -1.45 16.98
C ARG A 54 -2.41 -2.59 17.68
N SER A 55 -2.34 -2.55 19.01
CA SER A 55 -1.96 -3.73 19.79
C SER A 55 -2.81 -4.90 19.29
N LYS A 56 -2.18 -5.86 18.61
CA LYS A 56 -2.89 -7.08 18.21
C LYS A 56 -3.56 -7.63 19.46
N PRO A 57 -4.87 -7.95 19.42
CA PRO A 57 -5.57 -8.43 20.60
C PRO A 57 -4.77 -9.58 21.20
N ARG A 58 -4.36 -9.44 22.46
CA ARG A 58 -3.53 -10.45 23.12
C ARG A 58 -4.46 -11.58 23.53
N LEU A 59 -4.39 -12.69 22.80
CA LEU A 59 -5.07 -13.92 23.19
C LEU A 59 -4.31 -14.53 24.38
N SER A 60 -4.93 -14.49 25.56
CA SER A 60 -4.45 -15.18 26.76
C SER A 60 -5.30 -16.42 26.99
N LEU A 61 -4.66 -17.59 27.12
CA LEU A 61 -5.34 -18.86 27.38
C LEU A 61 -5.15 -19.23 28.86
N TYR A 62 -6.22 -19.16 29.64
CA TYR A 62 -6.21 -19.65 31.03
C TYR A 62 -6.61 -21.12 31.05
N ARG A 63 -5.83 -21.94 31.76
CA ARG A 63 -6.07 -23.36 31.95
C ARG A 63 -6.51 -23.60 33.38
N ILE A 64 -7.68 -24.19 33.55
CA ILE A 64 -8.26 -24.49 34.86
C ILE A 64 -8.37 -26.02 34.96
N PRO A 65 -7.59 -26.67 35.84
CA PRO A 65 -7.73 -28.10 36.09
C PRO A 65 -8.99 -28.35 36.91
N VAL A 66 -9.87 -29.22 36.41
CA VAL A 66 -11.06 -29.66 37.15
C VAL A 66 -10.78 -31.05 37.72
N MET A 67 -10.80 -31.13 39.05
CA MET A 67 -10.68 -32.39 39.77
C MET A 67 -12.04 -33.06 39.91
N PRO A 68 -12.11 -34.39 39.74
CA PRO A 68 -13.34 -35.13 39.93
C PRO A 68 -13.73 -35.10 41.41
N ASP A 69 -15.00 -34.80 41.66
CA ASP A 69 -15.58 -34.85 42.99
C ASP A 69 -15.72 -36.31 43.44
N PRO A 70 -15.10 -36.71 44.58
CA PRO A 70 -15.14 -38.08 45.06
C PRO A 70 -16.55 -38.53 45.50
N GLU A 71 -17.48 -37.61 45.76
CA GLU A 71 -18.84 -37.93 46.21
C GLU A 71 -19.88 -37.94 45.08
N ALA A 72 -19.48 -37.64 43.84
CA ALA A 72 -20.40 -37.58 42.71
C ALA A 72 -20.90 -38.97 42.27
N THR A 73 -22.22 -39.10 42.07
CA THR A 73 -22.87 -40.32 41.54
C THR A 73 -22.29 -40.78 40.20
N VAL A 74 -21.75 -39.86 39.41
CA VAL A 74 -21.10 -40.14 38.13
C VAL A 74 -19.60 -39.89 38.25
N LYS A 75 -18.80 -40.94 38.07
CA LYS A 75 -17.34 -40.86 38.12
C LYS A 75 -16.83 -40.14 36.87
N THR A 76 -16.24 -38.96 37.08
CA THR A 76 -15.58 -38.18 36.03
C THR A 76 -14.07 -38.37 36.08
N VAL A 77 -13.43 -38.19 34.93
CA VAL A 77 -11.97 -38.21 34.79
C VAL A 77 -11.47 -36.76 34.87
N PRO A 78 -10.29 -36.49 35.45
CA PRO A 78 -9.65 -35.17 35.39
C PRO A 78 -9.64 -34.59 33.97
N TYR A 79 -10.05 -33.32 33.83
CA TYR A 79 -9.98 -32.62 32.56
C TYR A 79 -9.60 -31.15 32.74
N GLU A 80 -9.06 -30.57 31.67
CA GLU A 80 -8.61 -29.17 31.63
C GLU A 80 -9.63 -28.34 30.86
N ILE A 81 -10.10 -27.24 31.46
CA ILE A 81 -10.90 -26.24 30.76
C ILE A 81 -9.97 -25.13 30.27
N THR A 82 -10.10 -24.78 29.00
CA THR A 82 -9.35 -23.66 28.41
C THR A 82 -10.30 -22.51 28.14
N VAL A 83 -10.09 -21.36 28.79
CA VAL A 83 -10.89 -20.16 28.59
C VAL A 83 -10.06 -19.14 27.81
N PRO A 84 -10.47 -18.78 26.57
CA PRO A 84 -9.80 -17.75 25.81
C PRO A 84 -10.24 -16.37 26.29
N VAL A 85 -9.28 -15.53 26.67
CA VAL A 85 -9.51 -14.12 27.00
C VAL A 85 -8.84 -13.26 25.93
N ILE A 86 -9.64 -12.41 25.28
CA ILE A 86 -9.19 -11.45 24.27
C ILE A 86 -9.00 -10.11 24.99
N GLN A 87 -7.74 -9.63 25.07
CA GLN A 87 -7.37 -8.34 25.65
C GLN A 87 -7.00 -7.33 24.58
#